data_AF-A0A4Y3WBJ4-F1
#
_entry.id   AF-A0A4Y3WBJ4-F1
#
_cell.length_a   1.000
_cell.length_b   1.000
_cell.length_c   1.000
_cell.angle_alpha   90.00
_cell.angle_beta   90.00
_cell.angle_gamma   90.00
#
_symmetry.space_group_name_H-M   'P 1'
#
loop_
_entity.id
_entity.type
_entity.pdbx_description
1 polymer ?
#
loop_
_entity_poly.entity_id
_entity_poly.type
_entity_poly.pdbx_seq_one_letter_code
_entity_poly.pdbx_strand_id
1 'polypeptide(L)'
;MEGMSKGRIIVLVALTGILIATGVWMIAILNQTSGVEIGKHGWIALGLGTFFSFVIGCGLMFLMFLSSRNGHDEAADPFRKRPPSN
;
A
#
# COMPACT_ATOMS: atom_id res chain seq x y z
N MET A 1 8.73 -27.03 -8.99
CA MET A 1 9.26 -25.66 -8.80
C MET A 1 10.21 -25.36 -9.95
N GLU A 2 9.66 -25.14 -11.13
CA GLU A 2 10.45 -24.86 -12.33
C GLU A 2 11.11 -23.47 -12.23
N GLY A 3 12.43 -23.46 -12.32
CA GLY A 3 13.26 -22.30 -12.66
C GLY A 3 12.96 -20.96 -12.01
N MET A 4 13.03 -20.85 -10.68
CA MET A 4 13.21 -19.52 -10.08
C MET A 4 14.54 -18.93 -10.59
N SER A 5 14.49 -17.91 -11.44
CA SER A 5 15.68 -17.16 -11.87
C SER A 5 16.48 -16.76 -10.63
N LYS A 6 17.80 -16.98 -10.66
CA LYS A 6 18.71 -16.70 -9.54
C LYS A 6 18.52 -15.26 -9.01
N GLY A 7 18.24 -14.31 -9.91
CA GLY A 7 17.92 -12.92 -9.53
C GLY A 7 16.65 -12.78 -8.70
N ARG A 8 15.59 -13.53 -9.01
CA ARG A 8 14.35 -13.53 -8.22
C ARG A 8 14.57 -14.07 -6.82
N ILE A 9 15.39 -15.11 -6.68
CA ILE A 9 15.76 -15.68 -5.37
C ILE A 9 16.51 -14.64 -4.53
N ILE A 10 17.50 -13.96 -5.12
CA ILE A 10 18.26 -12.92 -4.43
C ILE A 10 17.35 -11.79 -3.96
N VAL A 11 16.45 -11.30 -4.83
CA VAL A 11 15.50 -10.24 -4.46
C VAL A 11 14.56 -10.70 -3.35
N LEU A 12 14.02 -11.92 -3.42
CA LEU A 12 13.15 -12.44 -2.37
C LEU A 12 13.89 -12.55 -1.03
N VAL A 13 15.10 -13.09 -1.03
CA VAL A 13 15.93 -13.19 0.19
C VAL A 13 16.24 -11.80 0.75
N ALA A 14 16.56 -10.83 -0.10
CA ALA A 14 16.81 -9.45 0.32
C ALA A 14 15.57 -8.80 0.93
N LEU A 15 14.40 -8.93 0.28
CA LEU A 15 13.14 -8.39 0.79
C LEU A 15 12.72 -9.06 2.10
N THR A 16 12.85 -10.37 2.21
CA THR A 16 12.58 -11.11 3.45
C THR A 16 13.56 -10.70 4.55
N GLY A 17 14.85 -10.54 4.23
CA GLY A 17 15.85 -10.07 5.17
C GLY A 17 15.55 -8.68 5.71
N ILE A 18 15.18 -7.74 4.83
CA ILE A 18 14.75 -6.39 5.22
C ILE A 18 13.50 -6.44 6.09
N LEU A 19 12.51 -7.27 5.73
CA LEU A 19 11.28 -7.43 6.51
C LEU A 19 11.55 -7.94 7.93
N ILE A 20 12.43 -8.94 8.07
CA ILE A 20 12.81 -9.48 9.38
C ILE A 20 13.57 -8.41 10.18
N ALA A 21 14.53 -7.72 9.55
CA ALA A 21 15.32 -6.69 10.21
C ALA A 21 14.45 -5.55 10.76
N THR A 22 13.51 -5.04 9.95
CA THR A 22 12.60 -3.97 10.38
C THR A 22 11.61 -4.46 11.44
N GLY A 23 11.14 -5.72 11.35
CA GLY A 23 10.30 -6.34 12.37
C GLY A 23 10.99 -6.46 13.73
N VAL A 24 12.24 -6.95 13.76
CA VAL A 24 13.05 -7.03 14.98
C VAL A 24 13.30 -5.64 15.57
N TRP A 25 13.62 -4.67 14.72
CA TRP A 25 13.82 -3.28 15.14
C TRP A 25 12.56 -2.68 15.78
N MET A 26 11.39 -2.88 15.15
CA MET A 26 10.10 -2.43 15.68
C MET A 26 9.85 -2.98 17.09
N ILE A 27 10.02 -4.30 17.28
CA ILE A 27 9.83 -4.94 18.58
C ILE A 27 10.81 -4.38 19.63
N ALA A 28 12.07 -4.15 19.24
CA ALA A 28 13.07 -3.55 20.13
C ALA A 28 12.66 -2.15 20.60
N ILE A 29 12.17 -1.30 19.70
CA ILE A 29 11.66 0.04 20.06
C ILE A 29 10.45 -0.06 20.97
N LEU A 30 9.46 -0.91 20.64
CA LEU A 30 8.25 -1.05 21.44
C LEU A 30 8.54 -1.51 22.87
N ASN A 31 9.54 -2.40 23.04
CA ASN A 31 10.00 -2.83 24.37
C ASN A 31 10.71 -1.70 25.14
N GLN A 32 11.37 -0.75 24.44
CA GLN A 32 11.98 0.41 25.07
C GLN A 32 10.95 1.48 25.47
N THR A 33 9.83 1.58 24.74
CA THR A 33 8.81 2.62 24.94
C THR A 33 7.58 2.14 25.73
N SER A 34 7.60 0.91 26.27
CA SER A 34 6.47 0.28 26.95
C SER A 34 5.95 1.00 28.20
N GLY A 35 6.70 1.98 28.73
CA GLY A 35 6.29 2.83 29.86
C GLY A 35 5.79 4.21 29.48
N VAL A 36 5.69 4.54 28.19
CA VAL A 36 5.24 5.86 27.74
C VAL A 36 3.71 5.90 27.73
N GLU A 37 3.13 6.58 28.73
CA GLU A 37 1.68 6.82 28.76
C GLU A 37 1.28 7.81 27.66
N ILE A 38 0.47 7.34 26.71
CA ILE A 38 -0.11 8.19 25.68
C ILE A 38 -1.26 8.98 26.32
N GLY A 39 -1.06 10.30 26.47
CA GLY A 39 -2.10 11.20 26.95
C GLY A 39 -3.32 11.25 26.03
N LYS A 40 -4.43 11.80 26.53
CA LYS A 40 -5.72 11.86 25.81
C LYS A 40 -5.61 12.46 24.40
N HIS A 41 -4.80 13.51 24.24
CA HIS A 41 -4.57 14.15 22.94
C HIS A 41 -3.84 13.22 21.95
N GLY A 42 -2.93 12.36 22.42
CA GLY A 42 -2.20 11.42 21.58
C GLY A 42 -3.11 10.33 20.99
N TRP A 43 -4.04 9.82 21.79
CA TRP A 43 -5.06 8.87 21.32
C TRP A 43 -6.00 9.47 20.29
N ILE A 44 -6.44 10.72 20.52
CA ILE A 44 -7.30 11.44 19.57
C ILE A 44 -6.54 11.67 18.26
N ALA A 45 -5.29 12.12 18.32
CA ALA A 45 -4.45 12.33 17.13
C ALA A 45 -4.22 11.02 16.35
N LEU A 46 -3.91 9.92 17.04
CA LEU A 46 -3.70 8.61 16.43
C LEU A 46 -4.97 8.09 15.76
N GLY A 47 -6.10 8.18 16.45
CA GLY A 47 -7.40 7.78 15.92
C GLY A 47 -7.81 8.60 14.70
N LEU A 48 -7.68 9.93 14.80
CA LEU A 48 -8.05 10.85 13.73
C LEU A 48 -7.16 10.67 12.49
N GLY A 49 -5.85 10.57 12.68
CA GLY A 49 -4.89 10.33 11.60
C GLY A 49 -5.13 8.99 10.89
N THR A 50 -5.38 7.94 11.67
CA THR A 50 -5.72 6.61 11.13
C THR A 50 -7.01 6.65 10.34
N PHE A 51 -8.05 7.27 10.90
CA PHE A 51 -9.37 7.39 10.26
C PHE A 51 -9.28 8.12 8.92
N PHE A 52 -8.68 9.32 8.87
CA PHE A 52 -8.56 10.06 7.61
C PHE A 52 -7.71 9.33 6.58
N SER A 53 -6.62 8.68 7.00
CA SER A 53 -5.79 7.87 6.09
C SER A 53 -6.60 6.72 5.48
N PHE A 54 -7.44 6.06 6.28
CA PHE A 54 -8.30 4.98 5.82
C PHE A 54 -9.40 5.49 4.89
N VAL A 55 -10.05 6.60 5.23
CA VAL A 55 -11.07 7.25 4.38
C VAL A 55 -10.48 7.64 3.03
N ILE A 56 -9.30 8.25 3.01
CA ILE A 56 -8.62 8.63 1.77
C ILE A 56 -8.20 7.37 0.99
N GLY A 57 -7.57 6.39 1.64
CA GLY A 57 -7.16 5.16 0.98
C GLY A 57 -8.33 4.37 0.37
N CYS A 58 -9.40 4.17 1.13
CA CYS A 58 -10.62 3.53 0.64
C CYS A 58 -11.33 4.36 -0.41
N GLY A 59 -11.38 5.69 -0.23
CA GLY A 59 -11.96 6.62 -1.19
C GLY A 59 -11.26 6.56 -2.54
N LEU A 60 -9.92 6.55 -2.54
CA LEU A 60 -9.12 6.41 -3.77
C LEU A 60 -9.39 5.07 -4.47
N MET A 61 -9.48 3.96 -3.73
CA MET A 61 -9.82 2.67 -4.31
C MET A 61 -11.24 2.66 -4.89
N PHE A 62 -12.22 3.23 -4.17
CA PHE A 62 -13.59 3.36 -4.64
C PHE A 62 -13.70 4.23 -5.90
N LEU A 63 -12.98 5.35 -5.96
CA LEU A 63 -12.93 6.21 -7.13
C LEU A 63 -12.29 5.51 -8.34
N MET A 64 -11.27 4.67 -8.14
CA MET A 64 -10.70 3.85 -9.21
C MET A 64 -11.75 2.91 -9.82
N PHE A 65 -12.58 2.27 -8.99
CA PHE A 65 -13.70 1.45 -9.48
C PHE A 65 -14.76 2.26 -10.21
N LEU A 66 -15.06 3.48 -9.74
CA LEU A 66 -16.00 4.37 -10.42
C LEU A 66 -15.47 4.85 -11.77
N SER A 67 -14.17 5.17 -11.87
CA SER A 67 -13.50 5.55 -13.12
C SER A 67 -13.56 4.42 -14.14
N SER A 68 -13.22 3.20 -13.72
CA SER A 68 -13.28 2.00 -14.55
C SER A 68 -14.69 1.74 -15.08
N ARG A 69 -15.72 1.94 -14.25
CA ARG A 69 -17.12 1.71 -14.64
C ARG A 69 -17.66 2.78 -15.63
N ASN A 70 -17.16 4.01 -15.55
CA ASN A 70 -17.59 5.11 -16.42
C ASN A 70 -16.80 5.20 -17.74
N GLY A 71 -15.83 4.30 -17.98
CA GLY A 71 -15.05 4.29 -19.22
C GLY A 71 -14.04 5.44 -19.37
N HIS A 72 -13.75 6.18 -18.29
CA HIS A 72 -12.78 7.26 -18.30
C HIS A 72 -11.34 6.76 -18.52
N ASP A 73 -11.00 5.59 -17.97
CA ASP A 73 -9.70 4.95 -18.18
C ASP A 73 -9.52 4.44 -19.63
N GLU A 74 -10.61 4.07 -20.33
CA GLU A 74 -10.58 3.69 -21.75
C GLU A 74 -10.47 4.90 -22.69
N ALA A 75 -11.06 6.05 -22.32
CA ALA A 75 -10.97 7.29 -23.09
C ALA A 75 -9.58 7.94 -23.02
N ALA A 76 -8.78 7.56 -22.03
CA ALA A 76 -7.41 8.04 -21.82
C ALA A 76 -6.35 7.24 -22.60
N ASP A 77 -6.74 6.31 -23.48
CA ASP A 77 -5.81 5.58 -24.36
C ASP A 77 -5.61 6.33 -25.70
N PRO A 78 -4.52 7.12 -25.87
CA PRO A 78 -4.24 7.85 -27.11
C PRO A 78 -3.88 6.92 -28.29
N PHE A 79 -3.65 5.62 -28.06
CA PHE A 79 -3.23 4.67 -29.09
C PHE A 79 -4.33 3.72 -29.56
N ARG A 80 -5.56 3.82 -29.02
CA ARG A 80 -6.70 3.00 -29.44
C ARG A 80 -7.16 3.38 -30.85
N LYS A 81 -6.73 2.61 -31.86
CA LYS A 81 -7.24 2.70 -33.24
C LYS A 81 -8.72 2.31 -33.26
N ARG A 82 -9.61 3.25 -33.62
CA ARG A 82 -11.03 2.93 -33.86
C ARG A 82 -11.13 1.92 -35.02
N PRO A 83 -11.88 0.82 -34.89
CA PRO A 83 -12.18 -0.05 -36.03
C PRO A 83 -13.04 0.71 -37.05
N PRO A 84 -12.89 0.42 -38.36
CA PRO A 84 -13.62 1.11 -39.41
C PRO A 84 -15.13 0.84 -39.30
N SER A 85 -15.93 1.91 -39.34
CA SER A 85 -17.39 1.81 -39.46
C SER A 85 -17.75 1.35 -40.86
N ASN A 86 -18.53 0.28 -40.94
CA ASN A 86 -19.16 -0.24 -42.15
C ASN A 86 -20.35 0.61 -42.60
#